data_AF-A0A7W8BJU8-F1
#
_entry.id   AF-A0A7W8BJU8-F1
#
_cell.length_a   1.000
_cell.length_b   1.000
_cell.length_c   1.000
_cell.angle_alpha   90.00
_cell.angle_beta   90.00
_cell.angle_gamma   90.00
#
_symmetry.space_group_name_H-M   'P 1'
#
loop_
_entity.id
_entity.type
_entity.pdbx_description
1 polymer ?
#
loop_
_entity_poly.entity_id
_entity_poly.type
_entity_poly.pdbx_seq_one_letter_code
_entity_poly.pdbx_strand_id
1 'polypeptide(L)'
;MSRAADLPDPPPARRLLLKGALAAGALAAATPAGPAARPKAAPYVNLLVRNRADPHITRHTAGFSYFTATAPEYDRIILRRSRTLNGLGAAAESVIRRAHPTGDMGAHIRAPEMHRVGGKWYIHFAAAPAEDVWAIRIRVTYSASATDANYLMDPASWAKSPVPVFTSDDTTKQYGPGHNCFTVAEDGRTDVLVSHARQYKEIDGDPLHDPNRHTRVQTLGWKADGTPDFGVPVADGAAGEGV
;
A
#
# COMPACT_ATOMS: atom_id res chain seq x y z
N MET A 1 72.55 -50.23 20.02
CA MET A 1 73.59 -49.18 20.18
C MET A 1 73.20 -48.29 21.36
N SER A 2 74.18 -47.83 22.13
CA SER A 2 74.08 -46.84 23.24
C SER A 2 73.22 -47.16 24.48
N ARG A 3 73.40 -46.33 25.52
CA ARG A 3 72.86 -46.33 26.90
C ARG A 3 72.03 -45.04 27.10
N ALA A 4 70.88 -44.98 27.79
CA ALA A 4 70.50 -45.28 29.20
C ALA A 4 70.60 -44.06 30.14
N ALA A 5 69.49 -43.73 30.85
CA ALA A 5 69.33 -42.86 32.03
C ALA A 5 67.83 -42.69 32.38
N ASP A 6 67.44 -42.25 33.57
CA ASP A 6 67.15 -43.07 34.78
C ASP A 6 66.37 -42.21 35.82
N LEU A 7 65.54 -42.82 36.70
CA LEU A 7 64.82 -42.22 37.86
C LEU A 7 63.78 -41.07 37.62
N PRO A 8 62.88 -40.74 38.60
CA PRO A 8 62.20 -41.54 39.63
C PRO A 8 60.65 -41.31 39.70
N ASP A 9 59.94 -42.08 40.54
CA ASP A 9 58.50 -41.91 40.82
C ASP A 9 58.14 -40.71 41.74
N PRO A 10 56.96 -40.06 41.55
CA PRO A 10 56.43 -39.02 42.44
C PRO A 10 55.59 -39.57 43.63
N PRO A 11 55.50 -38.82 44.76
CA PRO A 11 54.87 -39.28 46.01
C PRO A 11 53.33 -39.17 46.05
N PRO A 12 52.64 -39.84 47.01
CA PRO A 12 51.20 -40.02 46.97
C PRO A 12 50.34 -38.92 47.63
N ALA A 13 49.10 -38.86 47.12
CA ALA A 13 47.86 -38.46 47.80
C ALA A 13 47.60 -36.98 48.18
N ARG A 14 46.43 -36.49 47.71
CA ARG A 14 45.38 -35.95 48.61
C ARG A 14 43.99 -36.11 47.98
N ARG A 15 43.08 -36.80 48.67
CA ARG A 15 41.64 -36.79 48.35
C ARG A 15 41.08 -35.41 48.66
N LEU A 16 40.56 -34.70 47.66
CA LEU A 16 39.77 -33.49 47.90
C LEU A 16 38.29 -33.86 48.02
N LEU A 17 37.71 -33.65 49.20
CA LEU A 17 36.27 -33.77 49.43
C LEU A 17 35.56 -32.55 48.83
N LEU A 18 35.06 -32.69 47.60
CA LEU A 18 34.22 -31.66 47.00
C LEU A 18 32.82 -31.70 47.66
N LYS A 19 32.64 -30.89 48.71
CA LYS A 19 31.32 -30.65 49.30
C LYS A 19 30.45 -29.97 48.25
N GLY A 20 29.25 -30.51 48.02
CA GLY A 20 28.32 -29.95 47.05
C GLY A 20 27.79 -28.58 47.48
N ALA A 21 27.67 -27.67 46.51
CA ALA A 21 26.84 -26.49 46.62
C ALA A 21 25.81 -26.55 45.48
N LEU A 22 24.54 -26.81 45.81
CA LEU A 22 23.47 -26.60 44.85
C LEU A 22 23.29 -25.08 44.67
N ALA A 23 23.91 -24.54 43.62
CA ALA A 23 23.52 -23.25 43.10
C ALA A 23 22.12 -23.39 42.50
N ALA A 24 21.09 -23.09 43.29
CA ALA A 24 19.70 -23.03 42.85
C ALA A 24 19.55 -21.85 41.88
N GLY A 25 19.89 -22.08 40.60
CA GLY A 25 19.74 -21.11 39.54
C GLY A 25 18.28 -20.74 39.38
N ALA A 26 17.90 -19.55 39.87
CA ALA A 26 16.57 -19.01 39.67
C ALA A 26 16.34 -18.81 38.17
N LEU A 27 15.63 -19.75 37.55
CA LEU A 27 15.27 -19.67 36.13
C LEU A 27 14.24 -18.56 35.97
N ALA A 28 14.72 -17.33 35.81
CA ALA A 28 13.90 -16.17 35.53
C ALA A 28 13.14 -16.44 34.23
N ALA A 29 11.84 -16.75 34.36
CA ALA A 29 10.96 -16.96 33.23
C ALA A 29 10.86 -15.64 32.45
N ALA A 30 11.63 -15.53 31.37
CA ALA A 30 11.57 -14.40 30.47
C ALA A 30 10.14 -14.32 29.91
N THR A 31 9.37 -13.36 30.41
CA THR A 31 8.06 -13.05 29.83
C THR A 31 8.28 -12.72 28.36
N PRO A 32 7.57 -13.38 27.42
CA PRO A 32 7.71 -13.06 26.01
C PRO A 32 7.33 -11.59 25.84
N ALA A 33 8.28 -10.78 25.35
CA ALA A 33 8.03 -9.37 25.13
C ALA A 33 6.83 -9.24 24.19
N GLY A 34 5.73 -8.65 24.69
CA GLY A 34 4.55 -8.38 23.88
C GLY A 34 4.94 -7.57 22.64
N PRO A 35 4.24 -7.77 21.50
CA PRO A 35 4.63 -7.15 20.23
C PRO A 35 4.80 -5.65 20.42
N ALA A 36 6.04 -5.17 20.20
CA ALA A 36 6.43 -3.79 20.49
C ALA A 36 5.43 -2.81 19.87
N ALA A 37 4.96 -1.85 20.67
CA ALA A 37 3.91 -0.91 20.29
C ALA A 37 4.21 -0.31 18.91
N ARG A 38 3.25 -0.42 17.98
CA ARG A 38 3.44 0.00 16.58
C ARG A 38 3.95 1.45 16.57
N PRO A 39 5.11 1.75 15.95
CA PRO A 39 5.51 3.13 15.71
C PRO A 39 4.38 3.83 14.96
N LYS A 40 3.87 4.93 15.52
CA LYS A 40 2.78 5.68 14.89
C LYS A 40 3.29 6.21 13.55
N ALA A 41 2.68 5.79 12.44
CA ALA A 41 2.98 6.32 11.12
C ALA A 41 2.83 7.85 11.14
N ALA A 42 3.72 8.55 10.43
CA ALA A 42 3.63 10.00 10.31
C ALA A 42 2.27 10.39 9.69
N PRO A 43 1.63 11.50 10.13
CA PRO A 43 0.34 11.91 9.60
C PRO A 43 0.42 12.15 8.09
N TYR A 44 -0.57 11.64 7.36
CA TYR A 44 -0.67 11.83 5.92
C TYR A 44 -1.24 13.21 5.58
N VAL A 45 -0.67 13.86 4.56
CA VAL A 45 -1.18 15.13 4.05
C VAL A 45 -2.24 14.85 3.00
N ASN A 46 -3.52 15.09 3.35
CA ASN A 46 -4.60 15.23 2.39
C ASN A 46 -4.75 16.72 2.05
N LEU A 47 -4.82 17.15 0.80
CA LEU A 47 -4.89 16.41 -0.46
C LEU A 47 -3.52 15.84 -0.89
N LEU A 48 -3.42 14.53 -1.10
CA LEU A 48 -2.14 13.91 -1.42
C LEU A 48 -1.68 14.24 -2.85
N VAL A 49 -2.59 14.13 -3.83
CA VAL A 49 -2.36 14.63 -5.19
C VAL A 49 -3.61 15.33 -5.70
N ARG A 50 -3.46 16.63 -6.00
CA ARG A 50 -4.53 17.50 -6.50
C ARG A 50 -4.93 17.13 -7.92
N ASN A 51 -6.22 17.27 -8.23
CA ASN A 51 -6.81 17.03 -9.55
C ASN A 51 -6.35 15.69 -10.17
N ARG A 52 -6.38 14.62 -9.38
CA ARG A 52 -6.10 13.25 -9.80
C ARG A 52 -7.16 12.35 -9.19
N ALA A 53 -8.00 11.78 -10.04
CA ALA A 53 -9.11 10.91 -9.65
C ALA A 53 -8.73 9.43 -9.81
N ASP A 54 -9.59 8.54 -9.33
CA ASP A 54 -9.48 7.09 -9.54
C ASP A 54 -8.05 6.54 -9.22
N PRO A 55 -7.53 6.78 -7.99
CA PRO A 55 -6.12 6.57 -7.69
C PRO A 55 -5.75 5.11 -7.44
N HIS A 56 -4.58 4.71 -7.95
CA HIS A 56 -3.97 3.43 -7.65
C HIS A 56 -2.53 3.60 -7.15
N ILE A 57 -2.24 3.06 -5.96
CA ILE A 57 -0.90 3.00 -5.37
C ILE A 57 -0.48 1.55 -5.19
N THR A 58 0.76 1.23 -5.56
CA THR A 58 1.36 -0.10 -5.36
C THR A 58 2.74 0.00 -4.71
N ARG A 59 3.00 -0.86 -3.72
CA ARG A 59 4.26 -0.91 -2.96
C ARG A 59 5.22 -1.92 -3.59
N HIS A 60 6.34 -1.46 -4.14
CA HIS A 60 7.37 -2.32 -4.70
C HIS A 60 8.40 -2.73 -3.64
N THR A 61 8.87 -3.99 -3.71
CA THR A 61 9.81 -4.60 -2.74
C THR A 61 11.14 -3.87 -2.60
N ALA A 62 11.57 -3.07 -3.58
CA ALA A 62 12.74 -2.20 -3.50
C ALA A 62 12.53 -0.90 -2.69
N GLY A 63 11.48 -0.82 -1.86
CA GLY A 63 11.21 0.33 -0.98
C GLY A 63 10.74 1.59 -1.72
N PHE A 64 9.96 1.42 -2.79
CA PHE A 64 9.31 2.51 -3.53
C PHE A 64 7.80 2.24 -3.63
N SER A 65 7.00 3.28 -3.39
CA SER A 65 5.58 3.30 -3.75
C SER A 65 5.43 3.95 -5.13
N TYR A 66 4.65 3.34 -6.00
CA TYR A 66 4.30 3.85 -7.33
C TYR A 66 2.84 4.31 -7.32
N PHE A 67 2.55 5.46 -7.92
CA PHE A 67 1.21 6.06 -7.99
C PHE A 67 0.82 6.34 -9.43
N THR A 68 -0.39 5.95 -9.81
CA THR A 68 -1.06 6.35 -11.04
C THR A 68 -2.52 6.73 -10.73
N ALA A 69 -3.14 7.51 -11.62
CA ALA A 69 -4.47 8.08 -11.43
C ALA A 69 -5.02 8.62 -12.76
N THR A 70 -6.34 8.78 -12.85
CA THR A 70 -6.99 9.52 -13.94
C THR A 70 -6.56 11.00 -13.91
N ALA A 71 -6.05 11.49 -15.05
CA ALA A 71 -5.80 12.92 -15.26
C ALA A 71 -7.09 13.65 -15.69
N PRO A 72 -7.32 14.92 -15.30
CA PRO A 72 -8.56 15.66 -15.61
C PRO A 72 -8.89 15.77 -17.10
N GLU A 73 -7.85 15.78 -17.93
CA GLU A 73 -7.94 15.91 -19.39
C GLU A 73 -8.29 14.56 -20.07
N TYR A 74 -8.36 13.46 -19.31
CA TYR A 74 -8.66 12.10 -19.78
C TYR A 74 -7.82 11.61 -20.98
N ASP A 75 -6.62 12.16 -21.17
CA ASP A 75 -5.77 12.00 -22.38
C ASP A 75 -4.54 11.10 -22.17
N ARG A 76 -4.23 10.67 -20.94
CA ARG A 76 -2.93 10.06 -20.61
C ARG A 76 -2.93 9.21 -19.35
N ILE A 77 -1.99 8.26 -19.31
CA ILE A 77 -1.61 7.53 -18.10
C ILE A 77 -0.36 8.19 -17.52
N ILE A 78 -0.44 8.60 -16.27
CA ILE A 78 0.64 9.22 -15.50
C ILE A 78 1.25 8.22 -14.52
N LEU A 79 2.51 8.41 -14.15
CA LEU A 79 3.17 7.63 -13.09
C LEU A 79 4.06 8.53 -12.25
N ARG A 80 3.92 8.44 -10.92
CA ARG A 80 4.86 9.00 -9.93
C ARG A 80 5.47 7.88 -9.11
N ARG A 81 6.62 8.13 -8.49
CA ARG A 81 7.17 7.23 -7.46
C ARG A 81 7.89 8.00 -6.36
N SER A 82 7.82 7.47 -5.15
CA SER A 82 8.48 7.99 -3.96
C SER A 82 8.88 6.84 -3.03
N ARG A 83 9.77 7.07 -2.06
CA ARG A 83 10.02 6.09 -0.98
C ARG A 83 8.90 6.11 0.06
N THR A 84 8.26 7.26 0.25
CA THR A 84 7.16 7.53 1.19
C THR A 84 5.86 7.90 0.46
N LEU A 85 4.71 7.70 1.09
CA LEU A 85 3.40 8.07 0.57
C LEU A 85 3.26 9.59 0.43
N ASN A 86 3.55 10.37 1.50
CA ASN A 86 3.51 11.84 1.44
C ASN A 86 4.39 12.42 0.31
N GLY A 87 5.57 11.82 0.05
CA GLY A 87 6.45 12.24 -1.03
C GLY A 87 5.87 12.07 -2.45
N LEU A 88 4.77 11.34 -2.63
CA LEU A 88 4.08 11.23 -3.94
C LEU A 88 3.42 12.55 -4.37
N GLY A 89 3.06 13.43 -3.44
CA GLY A 89 2.51 14.75 -3.74
C GLY A 89 3.54 15.66 -4.44
N ALA A 90 4.79 15.62 -3.98
CA ALA A 90 5.91 16.37 -4.55
C ALA A 90 6.67 15.61 -5.67
N ALA A 91 6.50 14.29 -5.78
CA ALA A 91 7.19 13.49 -6.78
C ALA A 91 6.86 13.90 -8.22
N ALA A 92 7.89 14.01 -9.05
CA ALA A 92 7.78 14.32 -10.48
C ALA A 92 6.87 13.31 -11.20
N GLU A 93 6.06 13.83 -12.13
CA GLU A 93 5.07 13.06 -12.88
C GLU A 93 5.58 12.70 -14.27
N SER A 94 5.69 11.40 -14.55
CA SER A 94 6.06 10.85 -15.86
C SER A 94 4.81 10.46 -16.64
N VAL A 95 4.64 10.97 -17.85
CA VAL A 95 3.60 10.50 -18.78
C VAL A 95 4.11 9.24 -19.47
N ILE A 96 3.52 8.08 -19.18
CA ILE A 96 3.98 6.78 -19.68
C ILE A 96 3.21 6.28 -20.92
N ARG A 97 2.01 6.83 -21.15
CA ARG A 97 1.22 6.64 -22.37
C ARG A 97 0.30 7.84 -22.55
N ARG A 98 0.12 8.28 -23.80
CA ARG A 98 -0.94 9.21 -24.21
C ARG A 98 -2.00 8.45 -25.00
N ALA A 99 -3.19 9.03 -25.08
CA ALA A 99 -4.24 8.64 -26.00
C ALA A 99 -3.72 8.68 -27.45
N HIS A 100 -4.29 7.84 -28.32
CA HIS A 100 -3.99 7.85 -29.74
C HIS A 100 -4.73 9.00 -30.45
N PRO A 101 -4.15 9.63 -31.50
CA PRO A 101 -4.80 10.73 -32.20
C PRO A 101 -6.01 10.26 -33.04
N THR A 102 -6.08 8.97 -33.35
CA THR A 102 -7.15 8.28 -34.08
C THR A 102 -7.24 6.83 -33.60
N GLY A 103 -8.41 6.21 -33.78
CA GLY A 103 -8.64 4.80 -33.51
C GLY A 103 -8.69 4.43 -32.03
N ASP A 104 -8.51 3.14 -31.78
CA ASP A 104 -8.59 2.50 -30.46
C ASP A 104 -7.67 3.13 -29.42
N MET A 105 -8.17 3.40 -28.21
CA MET A 105 -7.46 4.11 -27.13
C MET A 105 -7.20 5.61 -27.40
N GLY A 106 -8.03 6.24 -28.23
CA GLY A 106 -7.96 7.66 -28.52
C GLY A 106 -8.75 8.60 -27.59
N ALA A 107 -9.66 8.07 -26.76
CA ALA A 107 -10.45 8.90 -25.84
C ALA A 107 -10.66 8.26 -24.46
N HIS A 108 -11.04 9.08 -23.49
CA HIS A 108 -11.49 8.68 -22.16
C HIS A 108 -10.53 7.73 -21.40
N ILE A 109 -9.23 8.06 -21.38
CA ILE A 109 -8.22 7.35 -20.60
C ILE A 109 -8.52 7.52 -19.10
N ARG A 110 -8.96 6.43 -18.44
CA ARG A 110 -9.51 6.44 -17.07
C ARG A 110 -9.07 5.25 -16.25
N ALA A 111 -9.12 5.40 -14.93
CA ALA A 111 -8.92 4.34 -13.94
C ALA A 111 -7.67 3.46 -14.18
N PRO A 112 -6.46 4.05 -14.28
CA PRO A 112 -5.25 3.26 -14.43
C PRO A 112 -4.92 2.52 -13.11
N GLU A 113 -4.71 1.20 -13.18
CA GLU A 113 -4.29 0.37 -12.05
C GLU A 113 -3.00 -0.40 -12.34
N MET A 114 -1.96 -0.18 -11.53
CA MET A 114 -0.62 -0.72 -11.73
C MET A 114 -0.35 -1.95 -10.84
N HIS A 115 -0.48 -3.14 -11.44
CA HIS A 115 -0.33 -4.43 -10.77
C HIS A 115 1.00 -5.11 -11.13
N ARG A 116 1.56 -5.89 -10.19
CA ARG A 116 2.75 -6.72 -10.44
C ARG A 116 2.37 -8.19 -10.50
N VAL A 117 2.33 -8.75 -11.71
CA VAL A 117 1.97 -10.16 -12.00
C VAL A 117 3.15 -10.83 -12.69
N GLY A 118 3.44 -12.10 -12.38
CA GLY A 118 4.59 -12.82 -12.97
C GLY A 118 5.93 -12.12 -12.84
N GLY A 119 6.13 -11.35 -11.76
CA GLY A 119 7.32 -10.54 -11.52
C GLY A 119 7.41 -9.22 -12.33
N LYS A 120 6.44 -8.93 -13.21
CA LYS A 120 6.46 -7.79 -14.15
C LYS A 120 5.22 -6.90 -14.01
N TRP A 121 5.24 -5.73 -14.65
CA TRP A 121 4.27 -4.67 -14.43
C TRP A 121 3.19 -4.62 -15.50
N TYR A 122 1.94 -4.59 -15.06
CA TYR A 122 0.73 -4.49 -15.86
C TYR A 122 -0.03 -3.22 -15.44
N ILE A 123 -0.47 -2.42 -16.41
CA ILE A 123 -1.36 -1.29 -16.16
C ILE A 123 -2.67 -1.54 -16.91
N HIS A 124 -3.73 -1.78 -16.14
CA HIS A 124 -5.09 -1.89 -16.62
C HIS A 124 -5.70 -0.49 -16.63
N PHE A 125 -6.52 -0.15 -17.62
CA PHE A 125 -7.18 1.16 -17.72
C PHE A 125 -8.41 1.07 -18.63
N ALA A 126 -9.37 1.97 -18.47
CA ALA A 126 -10.47 2.14 -19.42
C ALA A 126 -10.09 3.14 -20.52
N ALA A 127 -10.48 2.86 -21.77
CA ALA A 127 -10.36 3.79 -22.89
C ALA A 127 -11.33 3.46 -24.05
N ALA A 128 -11.79 4.51 -24.73
CA ALA A 128 -12.60 4.45 -25.94
C ALA A 128 -11.76 4.72 -27.21
N PRO A 129 -12.27 4.38 -28.42
CA PRO A 129 -11.79 4.96 -29.67
C PRO A 129 -11.86 6.50 -29.70
N ALA A 130 -11.05 7.16 -30.52
CA ALA A 130 -11.17 8.61 -30.76
C ALA A 130 -12.51 8.97 -31.43
N GLU A 131 -12.98 8.12 -32.34
CA GLU A 131 -14.13 8.35 -33.20
C GLU A 131 -15.47 7.92 -32.56
N ASP A 132 -15.42 7.12 -31.49
CA ASP A 132 -16.58 6.66 -30.71
C ASP A 132 -16.23 6.71 -29.22
N VAL A 133 -16.31 7.90 -28.65
CA VAL A 133 -15.90 8.16 -27.26
C VAL A 133 -16.74 7.43 -26.20
N TRP A 134 -17.89 6.87 -26.60
CA TRP A 134 -18.80 6.15 -25.69
C TRP A 134 -18.58 4.63 -25.72
N ALA A 135 -17.93 4.08 -26.74
CA ALA A 135 -17.44 2.70 -26.78
C ALA A 135 -16.21 2.46 -25.86
N ILE A 136 -16.33 2.84 -24.59
CA ILE A 136 -15.31 2.63 -23.55
C ILE A 136 -15.11 1.12 -23.33
N ARG A 137 -13.86 0.65 -23.41
CA ARG A 137 -13.47 -0.74 -23.16
C ARG A 137 -12.34 -0.79 -22.13
N ILE A 138 -12.26 -1.87 -21.36
CA ILE A 138 -11.09 -2.17 -20.52
C ILE A 138 -9.91 -2.54 -21.44
N ARG A 139 -8.74 -2.00 -21.14
CA ARG A 139 -7.46 -2.14 -21.87
C ARG A 139 -6.35 -2.49 -20.89
N VAL A 140 -5.27 -3.07 -21.42
CA VAL A 140 -4.06 -3.40 -20.65
C VAL A 140 -2.82 -3.01 -21.44
N THR A 141 -1.88 -2.32 -20.80
CA THR A 141 -0.51 -2.11 -21.30
C THR A 141 0.46 -2.77 -20.31
N TYR A 142 1.44 -3.54 -20.78
CA TYR A 142 2.17 -4.47 -19.92
C TYR A 142 3.65 -4.67 -20.25
N SER A 143 4.37 -5.21 -19.27
CA SER A 143 5.64 -5.91 -19.41
C SER A 143 5.40 -7.40 -19.08
N ALA A 144 5.76 -8.32 -19.97
CA ALA A 144 5.00 -9.57 -20.16
C ALA A 144 5.48 -10.81 -19.37
N SER A 145 4.72 -11.28 -18.37
CA SER A 145 4.67 -12.67 -17.84
C SER A 145 3.54 -12.83 -16.79
N ALA A 146 2.79 -13.95 -16.78
CA ALA A 146 1.75 -14.31 -15.78
C ALA A 146 2.34 -15.17 -14.61
N THR A 147 1.65 -15.75 -13.61
CA THR A 147 0.29 -16.33 -13.35
C THR A 147 -0.04 -16.25 -11.81
N ASP A 148 -1.11 -16.79 -11.18
CA ASP A 148 -2.56 -17.09 -11.43
C ASP A 148 -3.24 -17.47 -10.05
N ALA A 149 -4.58 -17.45 -9.90
CA ALA A 149 -5.30 -18.05 -8.75
C ALA A 149 -6.83 -18.30 -8.99
N ASN A 150 -7.37 -19.46 -8.59
CA ASN A 150 -8.67 -19.97 -9.09
C ASN A 150 -9.86 -20.10 -8.10
N TYR A 151 -9.76 -19.75 -6.81
CA TYR A 151 -10.89 -19.96 -5.86
C TYR A 151 -11.97 -18.87 -5.91
N LEU A 152 -11.66 -17.70 -6.48
CA LEU A 152 -12.49 -16.47 -6.40
C LEU A 152 -13.75 -16.48 -7.30
N MET A 153 -13.92 -17.54 -8.11
CA MET A 153 -14.87 -17.56 -9.23
C MET A 153 -16.30 -18.01 -8.89
N ASP A 154 -16.55 -18.49 -7.67
CA ASP A 154 -17.89 -18.86 -7.20
C ASP A 154 -18.61 -17.66 -6.57
N PRO A 155 -19.76 -17.20 -7.11
CA PRO A 155 -20.55 -16.11 -6.51
C PRO A 155 -21.03 -16.40 -5.08
N ALA A 156 -21.24 -17.66 -4.69
CA ALA A 156 -21.68 -18.00 -3.34
C ALA A 156 -20.59 -17.77 -2.27
N SER A 157 -19.32 -17.64 -2.70
CA SER A 157 -18.20 -17.25 -1.83
C SER A 157 -18.13 -15.75 -1.53
N TRP A 158 -19.05 -14.92 -2.08
CA TRP A 158 -19.03 -13.46 -1.93
C TRP A 158 -20.25 -12.90 -1.19
N ALA A 159 -20.05 -12.42 0.03
CA ALA A 159 -21.06 -11.67 0.78
C ALA A 159 -20.99 -10.16 0.46
N LYS A 160 -22.13 -9.55 0.08
CA LYS A 160 -22.25 -8.10 -0.08
C LYS A 160 -22.68 -7.45 1.25
N SER A 161 -21.99 -6.40 1.68
CA SER A 161 -22.41 -5.59 2.84
C SER A 161 -23.79 -4.97 2.60
N PRO A 162 -24.74 -5.04 3.56
CA PRO A 162 -26.06 -4.43 3.42
C PRO A 162 -26.04 -2.89 3.52
N VAL A 163 -24.92 -2.31 3.96
CA VAL A 163 -24.72 -0.86 4.11
C VAL A 163 -23.38 -0.43 3.47
N PRO A 164 -23.26 0.83 3.01
CA PRO A 164 -21.97 1.40 2.60
C PRO A 164 -20.95 1.31 3.73
N VAL A 165 -19.75 0.81 3.44
CA VAL A 165 -18.66 0.70 4.43
C VAL A 165 -17.84 1.99 4.57
N PHE A 166 -18.03 2.93 3.63
CA PHE A 166 -17.39 4.24 3.57
C PHE A 166 -18.31 5.17 2.78
N THR A 167 -18.50 6.41 3.21
CA THR A 167 -19.48 7.35 2.63
C THR A 167 -19.12 8.81 2.91
N SER A 168 -19.82 9.75 2.29
CA SER A 168 -19.65 11.19 2.50
C SER A 168 -19.85 11.58 3.96
N ASP A 169 -19.06 12.54 4.46
CA ASP A 169 -19.16 13.05 5.83
C ASP A 169 -19.20 14.59 5.85
N ASP A 170 -20.24 15.12 6.50
CA ASP A 170 -20.51 16.56 6.60
C ASP A 170 -19.67 17.27 7.68
N THR A 171 -18.96 16.55 8.55
CA THR A 171 -18.09 17.10 9.59
C THR A 171 -16.69 17.38 9.03
N THR A 172 -16.15 16.46 8.24
CA THR A 172 -14.83 16.54 7.59
C THR A 172 -14.88 17.20 6.20
N LYS A 173 -16.09 17.49 5.71
CA LYS A 173 -16.38 18.08 4.39
C LYS A 173 -15.82 17.24 3.25
N GLN A 174 -16.13 15.94 3.26
CA GLN A 174 -15.67 14.99 2.25
C GLN A 174 -16.86 14.31 1.57
N TYR A 175 -16.98 14.48 0.26
CA TYR A 175 -18.17 14.11 -0.50
C TYR A 175 -17.84 13.21 -1.68
N GLY A 176 -18.69 12.20 -1.88
CA GLY A 176 -18.52 11.17 -2.90
C GLY A 176 -17.20 10.39 -2.81
N PRO A 177 -16.80 9.86 -1.64
CA PRO A 177 -15.59 9.05 -1.54
C PRO A 177 -15.74 7.74 -2.34
N GLY A 178 -14.78 7.44 -3.22
CA GLY A 178 -14.91 6.29 -4.12
C GLY A 178 -13.66 5.92 -4.92
N HIS A 179 -13.83 4.92 -5.78
CA HIS A 179 -12.81 4.30 -6.64
C HIS A 179 -11.50 4.04 -5.90
N ASN A 180 -11.58 3.29 -4.80
CA ASN A 180 -10.47 3.08 -3.89
C ASN A 180 -9.53 1.95 -4.32
N CYS A 181 -8.28 2.02 -3.87
CA CYS A 181 -7.36 0.90 -3.82
C CYS A 181 -6.82 0.73 -2.39
N PHE A 182 -6.03 -0.31 -2.17
CA PHE A 182 -5.31 -0.53 -0.91
C PHE A 182 -3.81 -0.61 -1.17
N THR A 183 -3.01 -0.09 -0.23
CA THR A 183 -1.55 -0.24 -0.21
C THR A 183 -1.08 -0.45 1.23
N VAL A 184 0.16 -0.88 1.42
CA VAL A 184 0.81 -0.93 2.73
C VAL A 184 1.71 0.30 2.89
N ALA A 185 1.77 0.82 4.12
CA ALA A 185 2.65 1.92 4.52
C ALA A 185 4.15 1.54 4.48
N GLU A 186 5.01 2.51 4.80
CA GLU A 186 6.47 2.35 4.80
C GLU A 186 6.97 1.33 5.83
N ASP A 187 6.22 1.11 6.91
CA ASP A 187 6.52 0.12 7.96
C ASP A 187 6.27 -1.33 7.52
N GLY A 188 5.68 -1.53 6.34
CA GLY A 188 5.40 -2.86 5.77
C GLY A 188 4.30 -3.66 6.48
N ARG A 189 3.51 -3.05 7.38
CA ARG A 189 2.50 -3.76 8.20
C ARG A 189 1.21 -2.97 8.46
N THR A 190 1.17 -1.69 8.11
CA THR A 190 -0.01 -0.83 8.29
C THR A 190 -0.72 -0.66 6.96
N ASP A 191 -1.94 -1.19 6.86
CA ASP A 191 -2.79 -1.07 5.68
C ASP A 191 -3.29 0.37 5.50
N VAL A 192 -3.45 0.78 4.24
CA VAL A 192 -3.78 2.15 3.84
C VAL A 192 -4.88 2.11 2.79
N LEU A 193 -5.96 2.81 3.07
CA LEU A 193 -7.01 3.14 2.12
C LEU A 193 -6.54 4.32 1.26
N VAL A 194 -6.61 4.16 -0.06
CA VAL A 194 -6.40 5.23 -1.04
C VAL A 194 -7.70 5.40 -1.80
N SER A 195 -8.24 6.61 -1.91
CA SER A 195 -9.51 6.87 -2.61
C SER A 195 -9.53 8.26 -3.24
N HIS A 196 -10.53 8.57 -4.06
CA HIS A 196 -10.85 9.96 -4.39
C HIS A 196 -12.05 10.48 -3.60
N ALA A 197 -12.14 11.80 -3.40
CA ALA A 197 -13.34 12.52 -2.94
C ALA A 197 -13.31 13.98 -3.44
N ARG A 198 -14.38 14.74 -3.19
CA ARG A 198 -14.48 16.21 -3.35
C ARG A 198 -14.69 16.89 -1.99
N GLN A 199 -14.31 18.16 -1.84
CA GLN A 199 -14.57 18.94 -0.62
C GLN A 199 -15.92 19.66 -0.60
N TYR A 200 -16.73 19.50 -1.65
CA TYR A 200 -18.05 20.09 -1.78
C TYR A 200 -19.07 19.08 -2.31
N LYS A 201 -20.33 19.33 -2.00
CA LYS A 201 -21.46 18.42 -2.23
C LYS A 201 -22.18 18.68 -3.55
N GLU A 202 -22.54 19.94 -3.79
CA GLU A 202 -23.24 20.37 -5.00
C GLU A 202 -22.22 20.65 -6.11
N ILE A 203 -22.52 20.26 -7.36
CA ILE A 203 -21.62 20.39 -8.50
C ILE A 203 -22.30 21.24 -9.58
N ASP A 204 -21.67 22.35 -9.97
CA ASP A 204 -22.15 23.18 -11.08
C ASP A 204 -21.78 22.54 -12.43
N GLY A 205 -22.80 22.15 -13.20
CA GLY A 205 -22.63 21.54 -14.52
C GLY A 205 -22.51 20.01 -14.47
N ASP A 206 -21.70 19.43 -15.36
CA ASP A 206 -21.54 17.99 -15.50
C ASP A 206 -20.49 17.42 -14.50
N PRO A 207 -20.88 16.52 -13.57
CA PRO A 207 -19.96 15.87 -12.62
C PRO A 207 -18.80 15.09 -13.24
N LEU A 208 -18.86 14.76 -14.53
CA LEU A 208 -17.78 14.13 -15.28
C LEU A 208 -16.66 15.12 -15.67
N HIS A 209 -17.02 16.37 -15.93
CA HIS A 209 -16.12 17.43 -16.37
C HIS A 209 -15.58 18.27 -15.20
N ASP A 210 -16.22 18.19 -14.03
CA ASP A 210 -15.67 18.68 -12.76
C ASP A 210 -14.32 18.00 -12.43
N PRO A 211 -13.20 18.75 -12.34
CA PRO A 211 -11.86 18.20 -12.19
C PRO A 211 -11.42 18.06 -10.71
N ASN A 212 -12.31 18.31 -9.74
CA ASN A 212 -11.96 18.49 -8.34
C ASN A 212 -12.13 17.22 -7.48
N ARG A 213 -12.22 16.07 -8.14
CA ARG A 213 -11.88 14.79 -7.48
C ARG A 213 -10.37 14.78 -7.20
N HIS A 214 -10.00 14.47 -5.97
CA HIS A 214 -8.61 14.53 -5.50
C HIS A 214 -8.20 13.22 -4.82
N THR A 215 -6.93 12.84 -4.95
CA THR A 215 -6.39 11.64 -4.30
C THR A 215 -6.22 11.88 -2.80
N ARG A 216 -6.79 10.99 -1.98
CA ARG A 216 -6.78 11.04 -0.52
C ARG A 216 -6.32 9.70 0.06
N VAL A 217 -5.72 9.75 1.25
CA VAL A 217 -5.08 8.62 1.93
C VAL A 217 -5.39 8.63 3.43
N GLN A 218 -5.71 7.46 3.99
CA GLN A 218 -5.83 7.24 5.44
C GLN A 218 -5.46 5.80 5.83
N THR A 219 -5.00 5.60 7.07
CA THR A 219 -4.77 4.25 7.62
C THR A 219 -6.08 3.47 7.68
N LEU A 220 -6.06 2.22 7.24
CA LEU A 220 -7.18 1.30 7.40
C LEU A 220 -7.11 0.66 8.80
N GLY A 221 -8.23 0.65 9.52
CA GLY A 221 -8.38 -0.06 10.79
C GLY A 221 -8.79 -1.53 10.58
N TRP A 222 -8.74 -2.30 11.66
CA TRP A 222 -9.21 -3.69 11.70
C TRP A 222 -9.97 -3.92 12.99
N LYS A 223 -11.14 -4.54 12.90
CA LYS A 223 -12.01 -4.87 14.05
C LYS A 223 -11.60 -6.21 14.66
N ALA A 224 -12.11 -6.47 15.87
CA ALA A 224 -11.84 -7.72 16.59
C ALA A 224 -12.37 -8.99 15.89
N ASP A 225 -13.31 -8.85 14.95
CA ASP A 225 -13.83 -9.93 14.10
C ASP A 225 -12.98 -10.20 12.83
N GLY A 226 -11.91 -9.43 12.62
CA GLY A 226 -11.06 -9.51 11.42
C GLY A 226 -11.60 -8.76 10.20
N THR A 227 -12.75 -8.07 10.30
CA THR A 227 -13.23 -7.20 9.22
C THR A 227 -12.50 -5.84 9.23
N PRO A 228 -12.31 -5.21 8.06
CA PRO A 228 -11.72 -3.87 7.99
C PRO A 228 -12.63 -2.81 8.63
N ASP A 229 -12.01 -1.81 9.22
CA ASP A 229 -12.66 -0.57 9.67
C ASP A 229 -12.13 0.61 8.84
N PHE A 230 -13.01 1.18 8.03
CA PHE A 230 -12.69 2.30 7.15
C PHE A 230 -12.81 3.65 7.88
N GLY A 231 -13.53 3.70 9.02
CA GLY A 231 -13.94 4.94 9.66
C GLY A 231 -14.75 5.86 8.75
N VAL A 232 -14.60 7.18 8.94
CA VAL A 232 -15.07 8.22 8.03
C VAL A 232 -13.92 8.76 7.17
N PRO A 233 -14.17 9.42 6.02
CA PRO A 233 -13.10 10.09 5.29
C PRO A 233 -12.51 11.22 6.15
N VAL A 234 -11.21 11.14 6.44
CA VAL A 234 -10.55 12.15 7.29
C VAL A 234 -10.60 13.55 6.67
N ALA A 235 -10.57 14.60 7.48
CA ALA A 235 -10.49 15.99 6.98
C ALA A 235 -9.21 16.25 6.16
N ASP A 236 -9.18 17.33 5.38
CA ASP A 236 -7.94 17.81 4.75
C ASP A 236 -6.93 18.26 5.84
N GLY A 237 -5.65 18.00 5.58
CA GLY A 237 -4.54 18.43 6.44
C GLY A 237 -4.17 19.90 6.22
N ALA A 238 -3.38 20.45 7.13
CA ALA A 238 -2.84 21.81 6.98
C ALA A 238 -2.04 21.93 5.67
N ALA A 239 -2.24 23.03 4.95
CA ALA A 239 -1.71 23.23 3.61
C ALA A 239 -0.21 23.59 3.61
N GLY A 240 0.63 22.58 3.89
CA GLY A 240 2.07 22.62 3.73
C GLY A 240 2.85 22.80 5.03
N GLU A 241 3.48 21.71 5.48
CA GLU A 241 4.93 21.71 5.72
C GLU A 241 5.52 20.51 4.97
N GLY A 242 6.47 20.77 4.07
CA GLY A 242 7.18 19.73 3.32
C GLY A 242 8.54 19.46 3.95
N VAL A 243 8.86 18.18 4.12
CA VAL A 243 10.19 17.66 4.50
C VAL A 243 10.63 16.66 3.43
#